data_AF-A0A1I6SV20-F1
#
_entry.id   AF-A0A1I6SV20-F1
#
_cell.length_a   1.000
_cell.length_b   1.000
_cell.length_c   1.000
_cell.angle_alpha   90.00
_cell.angle_beta   90.00
_cell.angle_gamma   90.00
#
_symmetry.space_group_name_H-M   'P 1'
#
loop_
_entity.id
_entity.type
_entity.pdbx_description
1 polymer ?
#
loop_
_entity_poly.entity_id
_entity_poly.type
_entity_poly.pdbx_seq_one_letter_code
_entity_poly.pdbx_strand_id
1 'polypeptide(L)' 'MFEDLEPRPARDASLAALVREDLDAWSVEDLKERIALLEGEIARSRAAIEGKSSQRNAADALFNFRS' A
#
# COMPACT_ATOMS: atom_id res chain seq x y z
N MET A 1 27.38 19.40 15.05
CA MET A 1 27.47 18.46 13.91
C MET A 1 26.08 18.41 13.32
N PHE A 2 25.89 18.97 12.14
CA PHE A 2 24.62 18.92 11.42
C PHE A 2 24.54 17.52 10.83
N GLU A 3 23.94 16.58 11.55
CA GLU A 3 23.61 15.27 10.99
C GLU A 3 22.61 15.53 9.86
N ASP A 4 23.07 15.21 8.65
CA ASP A 4 22.36 15.29 7.39
C ASP A 4 20.86 15.01 7.55
N LEU A 5 20.06 16.04 7.30
CA LEU A 5 18.65 15.88 6.96
C LEU A 5 18.59 15.27 5.56
N GLU A 6 18.99 14.00 5.41
CA GLU A 6 18.73 13.27 4.18
C GLU A 6 17.22 13.35 3.92
N PRO A 7 16.78 13.84 2.74
CA PRO A 7 15.38 13.98 2.46
C PRO A 7 14.75 12.60 2.55
N ARG A 8 13.88 12.41 3.54
CA ARG A 8 13.16 11.15 3.73
C ARG A 8 12.49 10.79 2.40
N PRO A 9 12.74 9.58 1.85
CA PRO A 9 12.13 9.18 0.60
C PRO A 9 10.62 9.36 0.73
N ALA A 10 10.02 9.94 -0.32
CA ALA A 10 8.57 10.15 -0.38
C ALA A 10 7.86 8.83 -0.10
N ARG A 11 6.71 8.90 0.59
CA ARG A 11 5.97 7.72 1.06
C ARG A 11 5.63 6.72 -0.06
N ASP A 12 5.57 7.19 -1.31
CA ASP A 12 5.25 6.44 -2.53
C ASP A 12 6.47 6.14 -3.41
N ALA A 13 7.69 6.51 -2.98
CA ALA A 13 8.90 6.36 -3.79
C ALA A 13 9.14 4.92 -4.27
N SER A 14 8.87 3.92 -3.42
CA SER A 14 9.00 2.51 -3.78
C SER A 14 7.98 2.05 -4.82
N LEU A 15 6.73 2.53 -4.74
CA LEU A 15 5.71 2.23 -5.74
C LEU A 15 6.03 2.93 -7.07
N ALA A 16 6.51 4.17 -7.00
CA ALA A 16 6.93 4.91 -8.18
C ALA A 16 8.15 4.27 -8.88
N ALA A 17 9.09 3.71 -8.11
CA ALA A 17 10.20 2.94 -8.65
C ALA A 17 9.71 1.66 -9.35
N LEU A 18 8.84 0.89 -8.68
CA LEU A 18 8.24 -0.33 -9.22
C LEU A 18 7.55 -0.11 -10.58
N VAL A 19 6.78 0.98 -10.72
CA VAL A 19 6.05 1.30 -11.96
C VAL A 19 6.99 1.70 -13.11
N ARG A 20 8.20 2.19 -12.79
CA ARG A 20 9.21 2.59 -13.77
C ARG A 20 10.15 1.47 -14.18
N GLU A 21 10.06 0.30 -13.56
CA GLU A 21 10.89 -0.85 -13.94
C GLU A 21 10.63 -1.24 -15.39
N ASP A 22 11.72 -1.47 -16.12
CA ASP A 22 11.67 -1.97 -17.50
C ASP A 22 11.31 -3.46 -17.49
N LEU A 23 10.19 -3.78 -18.13
CA LEU A 23 9.65 -5.14 -18.21
C LEU A 23 10.16 -5.91 -19.44
N ASP A 24 10.83 -5.25 -20.40
CA ASP A 24 11.31 -5.91 -21.62
C ASP A 24 12.43 -6.94 -21.32
N ALA A 25 13.13 -6.77 -20.21
CA ALA A 25 14.17 -7.69 -19.74
C ALA A 25 13.63 -8.89 -18.93
N TRP A 26 12.33 -8.93 -18.62
CA TRP A 26 11.73 -9.96 -17.77
C TRP A 26 11.26 -11.16 -18.60
N SER A 27 11.39 -12.37 -18.08
CA SER A 27 10.76 -13.53 -18.70
C SER A 27 9.24 -13.52 -18.42
N VAL A 28 8.48 -14.26 -19.24
CA VAL A 28 7.04 -14.43 -19.03
C VAL A 28 6.73 -15.03 -17.65
N GLU A 29 7.59 -15.91 -17.13
CA GLU A 29 7.38 -16.51 -15.82
C GLU A 29 7.62 -15.51 -14.68
N ASP A 30 8.69 -14.70 -14.79
CA ASP A 30 8.97 -13.63 -13.82
C ASP A 30 7.83 -12.60 -13.78
N LEU A 31 7.24 -12.28 -14.94
CA LEU A 31 6.08 -11.39 -15.03
C LEU A 31 4.85 -11.97 -14.33
N LYS A 32 4.61 -13.28 -14.43
CA LYS A 32 3.50 -13.94 -13.71
C LYS A 32 3.73 -13.92 -12.21
N GLU A 33 4.94 -14.22 -11.76
CA GLU A 33 5.29 -14.17 -10.34
C GLU A 33 5.12 -12.76 -9.78
N ARG A 34 5.61 -11.76 -10.52
CA ARG A 34 5.40 -10.34 -10.20
C ARG A 34 3.92 -10.00 -10.04
N ILE A 35 3.08 -10.41 -10.99
CA ILE A 35 1.63 -10.17 -10.92
C ILE A 35 1.02 -10.81 -9.67
N ALA A 36 1.34 -12.08 -9.38
CA ALA A 36 0.80 -12.79 -8.22
C ALA A 36 1.14 -12.07 -6.90
N LEU A 37 2.36 -11.54 -6.78
CA LEU A 37 2.77 -10.75 -5.61
C LEU A 37 1.99 -9.44 -5.48
N LEU A 38 1.80 -8.71 -6.60
CA LEU A 38 1.06 -7.45 -6.61
C LEU A 38 -0.42 -7.65 -6.30
N GLU A 39 -1.04 -8.71 -6.80
CA GLU A 39 -2.42 -9.06 -6.47
C GLU A 39 -2.57 -9.38 -4.97
N GLY A 40 -1.60 -10.08 -4.38
CA GLY A 40 -1.53 -10.31 -2.93
C GLY A 40 -1.47 -9.01 -2.13
N GLU A 41 -0.66 -8.04 -2.56
CA GLU A 41 -0.57 -6.73 -1.90
C GLU A 41 -1.85 -5.90 -2.06
N ILE A 42 -2.51 -5.98 -3.22
CA ILE A 42 -3.83 -5.37 -3.43
C ILE A 42 -4.85 -5.97 -2.45
N ALA A 43 -4.88 -7.29 -2.30
CA ALA A 43 -5.78 -7.96 -1.36
C ALA A 43 -5.52 -7.51 0.10
N ARG A 44 -4.25 -7.44 0.52
CA ARG A 44 -3.86 -6.93 1.84
C ARG A 44 -4.30 -5.48 2.05
N SER A 45 -4.09 -4.63 1.05
CA SER A 45 -4.49 -3.21 1.09
C SER A 45 -6.01 -3.07 1.22
N ARG A 46 -6.79 -3.86 0.48
CA ARG A 46 -8.25 -3.90 0.57
C ARG A 46 -8.72 -4.34 1.96
N ALA A 47 -8.15 -5.41 2.51
CA ALA A 47 -8.48 -5.88 3.85
C ALA A 47 -8.17 -4.82 4.93
N ALA A 48 -7.06 -4.08 4.79
CA ALA A 48 -6.72 -2.99 5.70
C ALA A 48 -7.70 -1.81 5.59
N ILE A 49 -8.20 -1.50 4.39
CA ILE A 49 -9.25 -0.49 4.19
C ILE A 49 -10.54 -0.94 4.86
N GLU A 50 -10.96 -2.18 4.62
CA GLU A 50 -12.16 -2.76 5.22
C GLU A 50 -12.10 -2.70 6.75
N GLY A 51 -10.99 -3.17 7.35
CA GLY A 51 -10.80 -3.15 8.79
C GLY A 51 -10.79 -1.74 9.40
N LYS A 52 -10.35 -0.73 8.66
CA LYS A 52 -10.43 0.68 9.08
C LYS A 52 -11.84 1.25 8.91
N SER A 53 -12.57 0.82 7.89
CA SER A 53 -13.94 1.25 7.64
C SER A 53 -14.92 0.68 8.67
N SER A 54 -14.75 -0.59 9.06
CA SER A 54 -15.58 -1.25 10.07
C SER A 54 -15.38 -0.65 11.45
N GLN A 55 -14.14 -0.29 11.81
CA GLN A 55 -13.84 0.45 13.04
C GLN A 55 -14.50 1.83 13.06
N ARG A 56 -14.53 2.53 11.93
CA ARG A 56 -15.19 3.84 11.83
C ARG A 56 -16.71 3.72 12.00
N ASN A 57 -17.34 2.76 11.33
CA ASN A 57 -18.78 2.52 11.47
C ASN A 57 -19.19 2.11 12.90
N ALA A 58 -18.36 1.31 13.57
CA ALA A 58 -18.58 0.95 14.98
C ALA A 58 -18.42 2.15 15.92
N ALA A 59 -17.46 3.04 15.65
CA ALA A 59 -17.28 4.28 16.40
C ALA A 59 -18.47 5.22 16.19
N ASP A 60 -18.90 5.43 14.94
CA ASP A 60 -20.03 6.31 14.60
C ASP A 60 -21.34 5.83 15.26
N ALA A 61 -21.58 4.52 15.30
CA ALA A 61 -22.72 3.94 16.01
C ALA A 61 -22.67 4.19 17.53
N LEU A 62 -21.47 4.15 18.14
CA LEU A 62 -21.28 4.42 19.58
C LEU A 62 -21.51 5.90 19.92
N PHE A 63 -21.12 6.82 19.03
CA PHE A 63 -21.35 8.25 19.21
C PHE A 63 -22.80 8.66 18.98
N ASN A 64 -23.50 8.07 18.00
CA ASN A 64 -24.92 8.35 17.73
C ASN A 64 -25.86 7.80 18.82
N PHE A 65 -25.46 6.75 19.55
CA PHE A 65 -26.25 6.23 20.68
C PHE A 65 -26.21 7.14 21.92
N ARG A 66 -25.28 8.09 21.97
CA ARG A 66 -25.07 8.98 23.13
C ARG A 66 -25.57 10.41 22.92
N SER A 67 -26.25 10.67 21.81
CA SER A 67 -26.89 11.96 21.48
C SER A 67 -28.38 11.93 21.77
#